data_AF-A0A7J0CTW0-F1
#
_entry.id   AF-A0A7J0CTW0-F1
#
_cell.length_a   1.000
_cell.length_b   1.000
_cell.length_c   1.000
_cell.angle_alpha   90.00
_cell.angle_beta   90.00
_cell.angle_gamma   90.00
#
_symmetry.space_group_name_H-M   'P 1'
#
loop_
_entity.id
_entity.type
_entity.pdbx_description
1 polymer ?
#
loop_
_entity_poly.entity_id
_entity_poly.type
_entity_poly.pdbx_seq_one_letter_code
_entity_poly.pdbx_strand_id
1 'polypeptide(L)'
;MLGALGAAVLAVYVEKWCRRWVPEALDVLVTPTLTVLISGLVTIFGLMYVAGEVSSAIGTFADWLLANGGAGAGFVLGGLFLPLVMLGLHQALIPIHTTLIEQQGYTVLLPILAMAGAGQVGAAMAVYFRLPRNESIRRTIRSALPAGLLGVGEPLIYGVSLPLGRPFITACVGGAFGGGFVGLFNQLGDKVGSTAIGPSGWALFPLVDGNHGLGTTIAIYAGGLLVGYVAGFAATYFFGFSKDLLSEFNVSQKPTPSTVAATGNTHPGSPAKAPAGV
;
A
#
# COMPACT_ATOMS: atom_id res chain seq x y z
N MET A 1 9.04 3.62 -5.14
CA MET A 1 8.19 4.50 -5.99
C MET A 1 8.72 5.92 -6.10
N LEU A 2 9.01 6.62 -4.99
CA LEU A 2 9.58 7.98 -5.04
C LEU A 2 10.89 8.08 -5.83
N GLY A 3 11.80 7.11 -5.71
CA GLY A 3 13.03 7.06 -6.50
C GLY A 3 12.80 6.90 -8.01
N ALA A 4 11.79 6.11 -8.41
CA ALA A 4 11.42 5.94 -9.81
C ALA A 4 10.77 7.20 -10.39
N LEU A 5 9.91 7.88 -9.61
CA LEU A 5 9.35 9.19 -9.99
C LEU A 5 10.45 10.25 -10.11
N GLY A 6 11.40 10.27 -9.17
CA GLY A 6 12.57 11.15 -9.21
C GLY A 6 13.45 10.88 -10.44
N ALA A 7 13.71 9.61 -10.75
CA ALA A 7 14.46 9.20 -11.95
C ALA A 7 13.73 9.61 -13.24
N ALA A 8 12.40 9.45 -13.31
CA ALA A 8 11.60 9.87 -14.45
C ALA A 8 11.62 11.39 -14.63
N VAL A 9 11.48 12.16 -13.54
CA VAL A 9 11.59 13.62 -13.57
C VAL A 9 12.97 14.05 -14.04
N LEU A 10 14.03 13.42 -13.52
CA LEU A 10 15.40 13.67 -13.94
C LEU A 10 15.59 13.38 -15.44
N ALA A 11 15.09 12.24 -15.92
CA ALA A 11 15.13 11.89 -17.33
C ALA A 11 14.44 12.95 -18.20
N VAL A 12 13.28 13.47 -17.79
CA VAL A 12 12.60 14.57 -18.52
C VAL A 12 13.47 15.84 -18.57
N TYR A 13 14.15 16.19 -17.49
CA TYR A 13 15.04 17.36 -17.47
C TYR A 13 16.26 17.16 -18.37
N VAL A 14 16.89 15.98 -18.31
CA VAL A 14 18.05 15.65 -19.16
C VAL A 14 17.63 15.62 -20.63
N GLU A 15 16.48 15.03 -20.96
CA GLU A 15 15.97 14.98 -22.34
C GLU A 15 15.75 16.39 -22.90
N LYS A 16 15.04 17.25 -22.15
CA LYS A 16 14.80 18.64 -22.55
C LYS A 16 16.10 19.43 -22.70
N TRP A 17 17.09 19.12 -21.87
CA TRP A 17 18.42 19.73 -22.00
C TRP A 17 19.12 19.24 -23.26
N CYS A 18 19.20 17.94 -23.51
CA CYS A 18 19.81 17.37 -24.72
C CYS A 18 19.17 17.93 -26.00
N ARG A 19 17.84 18.01 -26.09
CA ARG A 19 17.12 18.57 -27.27
C ARG A 19 17.48 20.02 -27.58
N ARG A 20 18.00 20.80 -26.62
CA ARG A 20 18.44 22.19 -26.86
C ARG A 20 19.81 22.27 -27.54
N TRP A 21 20.65 21.24 -27.38
CA TRP A 21 22.04 21.24 -27.84
C TRP A 21 22.29 20.29 -29.00
N VAL A 22 21.47 19.24 -29.15
CA VAL A 22 21.64 18.21 -30.17
C VAL A 22 21.02 18.65 -31.50
N PRO A 23 21.77 18.63 -32.62
CA PRO A 23 21.23 18.90 -33.95
C PRO A 23 20.17 17.86 -34.36
N GLU A 24 19.20 18.28 -35.17
CA GLU A 24 18.04 17.46 -35.57
C GLU A 24 18.43 16.11 -36.20
N ALA A 25 19.52 16.07 -36.97
CA ALA A 25 20.04 14.85 -37.59
C ALA A 25 20.52 13.77 -36.58
N LEU A 26 20.86 14.16 -35.36
CA LEU A 26 21.39 13.28 -34.31
C LEU A 26 20.39 13.05 -33.17
N ASP A 27 19.29 13.81 -33.12
CA ASP A 27 18.33 13.82 -32.01
C ASP A 27 17.68 12.44 -31.79
N VAL A 28 17.40 11.70 -32.86
CA VAL A 28 16.79 10.35 -32.79
C VAL A 28 17.66 9.34 -32.02
N LEU A 29 18.99 9.51 -32.01
CA LEU A 29 19.91 8.57 -31.38
C LEU A 29 20.55 9.14 -30.10
N VAL A 30 21.07 10.35 -30.17
CA VAL A 30 21.90 10.94 -29.11
C VAL A 30 21.04 11.34 -27.91
N THR A 31 19.86 11.92 -28.15
CA THR A 31 19.00 12.41 -27.08
C THR A 31 18.47 11.29 -26.19
N PRO A 32 17.87 10.20 -26.70
CA PRO A 32 17.43 9.08 -25.86
C PRO A 32 18.61 8.42 -25.12
N THR A 33 19.74 8.24 -25.80
CA THR A 33 20.92 7.57 -25.23
C THR A 33 21.50 8.36 -24.05
N LEU A 34 21.74 9.67 -24.23
CA LEU A 34 22.25 10.52 -23.15
C LEU A 34 21.23 10.67 -22.02
N THR A 35 19.94 10.74 -22.36
CA THR A 35 18.88 10.81 -21.36
C THR A 35 18.92 9.61 -20.43
N VAL A 36 18.92 8.39 -20.99
CA VAL A 36 18.96 7.16 -20.18
C VAL A 36 20.31 7.01 -19.47
N LEU A 37 21.42 7.29 -20.14
CA LEU A 37 22.75 7.12 -19.56
C LEU A 37 22.97 8.04 -18.36
N ILE A 38 22.71 9.34 -18.51
CA ILE A 38 22.92 10.32 -17.45
C ILE A 38 21.91 10.11 -16.31
N SER A 39 20.63 9.97 -16.64
CA SER A 39 19.61 9.75 -15.59
C SER A 39 19.82 8.42 -14.88
N GLY A 40 20.21 7.36 -15.59
CA GLY A 40 20.53 6.05 -15.03
C GLY A 40 21.74 6.09 -14.10
N LEU A 41 22.85 6.71 -14.51
CA LEU A 41 24.04 6.87 -13.68
C LEU A 41 23.74 7.67 -12.40
N VAL A 42 23.06 8.82 -12.53
CA VAL A 42 22.66 9.63 -11.36
C VAL A 42 21.68 8.85 -10.48
N THR A 43 20.82 8.03 -11.06
CA THR A 43 19.91 7.19 -10.28
C THR A 43 20.68 6.15 -9.47
N ILE A 44 21.60 5.42 -10.09
CA ILE A 44 22.38 4.36 -9.43
C ILE A 44 23.31 4.94 -8.36
N PHE A 45 24.08 5.98 -8.68
CA PHE A 45 25.12 6.50 -7.78
C PHE A 45 24.60 7.56 -6.80
N GLY A 46 23.55 8.30 -7.15
CA GLY A 46 22.98 9.35 -6.32
C GLY A 46 21.74 8.87 -5.57
N LEU A 47 20.64 8.68 -6.30
CA LEU A 47 19.34 8.35 -5.71
C LEU A 47 19.36 7.03 -4.94
N MET A 48 19.97 5.99 -5.50
CA MET A 48 20.01 4.66 -4.88
C MET A 48 20.90 4.64 -3.65
N TYR A 49 22.01 5.39 -3.64
CA TYR A 49 22.85 5.56 -2.46
C TYR A 49 22.09 6.23 -1.32
N VAL A 50 21.46 7.39 -1.58
CA VAL A 50 20.67 8.11 -0.57
C VAL A 50 19.48 7.27 -0.08
N ALA A 51 18.77 6.60 -0.99
CA ALA A 51 17.69 5.68 -0.62
C ALA A 51 18.21 4.52 0.22
N GLY A 52 19.39 3.99 -0.09
CA GLY A 52 20.07 2.96 0.69
C GLY A 52 20.40 3.41 2.11
N GLU A 53 20.99 4.59 2.28
CA GLU A 53 21.28 5.18 3.59
C GLU A 53 20.01 5.39 4.43
N VAL A 54 18.94 5.94 3.83
CA VAL A 54 17.65 6.11 4.51
C VAL A 54 17.05 4.76 4.90
N SER A 55 17.14 3.76 4.01
CA SER A 55 16.64 2.40 4.29
C SER A 55 17.43 1.75 5.41
N SER A 56 18.76 1.88 5.41
CA SER A 56 19.64 1.37 6.46
C SER A 56 19.35 2.04 7.80
N ALA A 57 19.12 3.36 7.82
CA ALA A 57 18.72 4.08 9.03
C ALA A 57 17.36 3.61 9.56
N ILE A 58 16.37 3.39 8.69
CA ILE A 58 15.06 2.84 9.07
C ILE A 58 15.21 1.42 9.62
N GLY A 59 16.04 0.58 8.99
CA GLY A 59 16.33 -0.78 9.44
C GLY A 59 17.00 -0.81 10.80
N THR A 60 18.06 -0.03 10.98
CA THR A 60 18.77 0.11 12.26
C THR A 60 17.84 0.65 13.34
N PHE A 61 16.98 1.62 13.02
CA PHE A 61 15.97 2.12 13.93
C PHE A 61 14.94 1.05 14.27
N ALA A 62 14.46 0.28 13.30
CA ALA A 62 13.53 -0.83 13.52
C ALA A 62 14.14 -1.91 14.41
N ASP A 63 15.39 -2.31 14.17
CA ASP A 63 16.12 -3.29 14.99
C ASP A 63 16.34 -2.78 16.41
N TRP A 64 16.74 -1.52 16.57
CA TRP A 64 16.86 -0.87 17.88
C TRP A 64 15.52 -0.82 18.60
N LEU A 65 14.44 -0.47 17.89
CA LEU A 65 13.09 -0.37 18.45
C LEU A 65 12.53 -1.75 18.82
N LEU A 66 12.83 -2.79 18.04
CA LEU A 66 12.52 -4.18 18.36
C LEU A 66 13.30 -4.66 19.59
N ALA A 67 14.57 -4.25 19.74
CA ALA A 67 15.40 -4.62 20.88
C ALA A 67 15.02 -3.87 22.18
N ASN A 68 14.47 -2.66 22.10
CA ASN A 68 14.30 -1.78 23.27
C ASN A 68 12.86 -1.30 23.54
N GLY A 69 11.98 -1.30 22.53
CA GLY A 69 10.69 -0.63 22.58
C GLY A 69 9.47 -1.54 22.78
N GLY A 70 9.62 -2.86 22.61
CA GLY A 70 8.60 -3.85 22.94
C GLY A 70 7.19 -3.55 22.42
N ALA A 71 6.17 -3.55 23.28
CA ALA A 71 4.80 -3.21 22.88
C ALA A 71 4.68 -1.80 22.26
N GLY A 72 5.43 -0.82 22.78
CA GLY A 72 5.46 0.55 22.25
C GLY A 72 6.06 0.62 20.84
N ALA A 73 7.10 -0.18 20.58
CA ALA A 73 7.68 -0.34 19.25
C ALA A 73 6.64 -0.83 18.26
N GLY A 74 5.96 -1.92 18.61
CA GLY A 74 4.90 -2.50 17.79
C GLY A 74 3.78 -1.50 17.51
N PHE A 75 3.43 -0.69 18.51
CA PHE A 75 2.41 0.35 18.37
C PHE A 75 2.78 1.43 17.36
N VAL A 76 4.00 1.96 17.46
CA VAL A 76 4.48 3.00 16.54
C VAL A 76 4.65 2.42 15.13
N LEU A 77 5.27 1.25 14.99
CA LEU A 77 5.52 0.61 13.71
C LEU A 77 4.21 0.25 13.00
N GLY A 78 3.28 -0.41 13.68
CA GLY A 78 1.98 -0.76 13.12
C GLY A 78 1.14 0.46 12.74
N GLY A 79 1.26 1.56 13.50
CA GLY A 79 0.54 2.80 13.21
C GLY A 79 1.10 3.61 12.04
N LEU A 80 2.42 3.67 11.90
CA LEU A 80 3.10 4.45 10.86
C LEU A 80 3.27 3.69 9.54
N PHE A 81 3.09 2.36 9.54
CA PHE A 81 3.27 1.58 8.33
C PHE A 81 2.23 1.91 7.26
N LEU A 82 0.99 2.26 7.62
CA LEU A 82 -0.03 2.59 6.64
C LEU A 82 0.31 3.87 5.82
N PRO A 83 0.73 5.00 6.44
CA PRO A 83 1.34 6.12 5.73
C PRO A 83 2.56 5.73 4.88
N LEU A 84 3.42 4.84 5.40
CA LEU A 84 4.60 4.35 4.67
C LEU A 84 4.21 3.57 3.39
N VAL A 85 3.13 2.78 3.47
CA VAL A 85 2.55 2.06 2.33
C VAL A 85 2.01 3.03 1.29
N MET A 86 1.26 4.04 1.74
CA MET A 86 0.72 5.09 0.86
C MET A 86 1.83 5.82 0.07
N LEU A 87 2.99 6.05 0.69
CA LEU A 87 4.17 6.67 0.05
C LEU A 87 4.99 5.69 -0.80
N GLY A 88 4.67 4.40 -0.78
CA GLY A 88 5.43 3.35 -1.44
C GLY A 88 6.84 3.14 -0.86
N LEU A 89 7.10 3.65 0.35
CA LEU A 89 8.37 3.53 1.06
C LEU A 89 8.51 2.16 1.75
N HIS A 90 7.41 1.44 1.97
CA HIS A 90 7.44 0.09 2.56
C HIS A 90 8.29 -0.90 1.75
N GLN A 91 8.43 -0.70 0.44
CA GLN A 91 9.29 -1.51 -0.43
C GLN A 91 10.78 -1.39 -0.07
N ALA A 92 11.18 -0.29 0.57
CA ALA A 92 12.53 -0.10 1.09
C ALA A 92 12.88 -1.05 2.25
N LEU A 93 11.88 -1.70 2.84
CA LEU A 93 12.08 -2.68 3.92
C LEU A 93 12.44 -4.08 3.43
N ILE A 94 12.36 -4.35 2.12
CA ILE A 94 12.68 -5.67 1.55
C ILE A 94 14.07 -6.16 1.97
N PRO A 95 15.16 -5.37 1.81
CA PRO A 95 16.50 -5.82 2.21
C PRO A 95 16.60 -6.13 3.70
N ILE A 96 15.94 -5.33 4.56
CA ILE A 96 15.90 -5.54 6.01
C ILE A 96 15.24 -6.89 6.32
N HIS A 97 14.08 -7.16 5.72
CA HIS A 97 13.42 -8.45 5.90
C HIS A 97 14.30 -9.61 5.45
N THR A 98 14.98 -9.49 4.30
CA THR A 98 15.92 -10.50 3.80
C THR A 98 17.04 -10.76 4.80
N THR A 99 17.69 -9.70 5.32
CA THR A 99 18.76 -9.83 6.32
C THR A 99 18.28 -10.51 7.60
N LEU A 100 17.10 -10.14 8.11
CA LEU A 100 16.52 -10.79 9.30
C LEU A 100 16.22 -12.26 9.05
N ILE A 101 15.68 -12.62 7.88
CA ILE A 101 15.40 -14.01 7.51
C ILE A 101 16.71 -14.81 7.41
N GLU A 102 17.74 -14.27 6.76
CA GLU A 102 19.05 -14.94 6.63
C GLU A 102 19.73 -15.18 7.98
N GLN A 103 19.64 -14.21 8.90
CA GLN A 103 20.32 -14.28 10.19
C GLN A 103 19.54 -15.06 11.25
N GLN A 104 18.20 -14.97 11.24
CA GLN A 104 17.34 -15.45 12.33
C GLN A 104 16.33 -16.51 11.87
N GLY A 105 16.27 -16.83 10.58
CA GLY A 105 15.28 -17.73 9.97
C GLY A 105 13.93 -17.09 9.68
N TYR A 106 13.62 -15.95 10.32
CA TYR A 106 12.38 -15.20 10.13
C TYR A 106 12.57 -13.71 10.41
N THR A 107 11.67 -12.89 9.85
CA THR A 107 11.58 -11.47 10.17
C THR A 107 10.43 -11.19 11.14
N VAL A 108 10.77 -10.78 12.37
CA VAL A 108 9.80 -10.34 13.41
C VAL A 108 9.09 -9.04 13.06
N LEU A 109 9.65 -8.28 12.12
CA LEU A 109 9.14 -6.98 11.72
C LEU A 109 7.87 -7.11 10.87
N LEU A 110 7.82 -8.09 9.95
CA LEU A 110 6.73 -8.21 8.99
C LEU A 110 5.35 -8.45 9.66
N PRO A 111 5.20 -9.35 10.65
CA PRO A 111 3.92 -9.54 11.35
C PRO A 111 3.42 -8.30 12.09
N ILE A 112 4.32 -7.49 12.66
CA ILE A 112 3.97 -6.22 13.31
C ILE A 112 3.45 -5.21 12.28
N LEU A 113 4.18 -5.04 11.17
CA LEU A 113 3.81 -4.10 10.11
C LEU A 113 2.51 -4.52 9.39
N ALA A 114 2.27 -5.82 9.26
CA ALA A 114 1.04 -6.38 8.69
C ALA A 114 -0.24 -5.91 9.41
N MET A 115 -0.12 -5.47 10.67
CA MET A 115 -1.26 -5.00 11.47
C MET A 115 -1.87 -3.71 10.92
N ALA A 116 -1.10 -2.89 10.19
CA ALA A 116 -1.63 -1.74 9.46
C ALA A 116 -2.75 -2.14 8.47
N GLY A 117 -2.59 -3.27 7.78
CA GLY A 117 -3.62 -3.85 6.92
C GLY A 117 -4.86 -4.30 7.72
N ALA A 118 -4.66 -4.83 8.93
CA ALA A 118 -5.77 -5.15 9.82
C ALA A 118 -6.56 -3.91 10.25
N GLY A 119 -5.86 -2.84 10.66
CA GLY A 119 -6.47 -1.55 10.95
C GLY A 119 -7.33 -1.02 9.80
N GLN A 120 -6.84 -1.16 8.55
CA GLN A 120 -7.58 -0.79 7.35
C GLN A 120 -8.86 -1.60 7.12
N VAL A 121 -8.80 -2.92 7.28
CA VAL A 121 -9.98 -3.78 7.12
C VAL A 121 -11.04 -3.40 8.15
N GLY A 122 -10.64 -3.21 9.41
CA GLY A 122 -11.53 -2.74 10.48
C GLY A 122 -12.17 -1.38 10.15
N ALA A 123 -11.35 -0.42 9.72
CA ALA A 123 -11.82 0.91 9.31
C ALA A 123 -12.80 0.84 8.14
N ALA A 124 -12.52 0.04 7.11
CA ALA A 124 -13.39 -0.14 5.96
C ALA A 124 -14.75 -0.74 6.35
N MET A 125 -14.75 -1.72 7.26
CA MET A 125 -16.00 -2.26 7.83
C MET A 125 -16.79 -1.16 8.57
N ALA A 126 -16.13 -0.32 9.38
CA ALA A 126 -16.80 0.78 10.06
C ALA A 126 -17.38 1.83 9.08
N VAL A 127 -16.65 2.19 8.02
CA VAL A 127 -17.15 3.07 6.95
C VAL A 127 -18.41 2.49 6.31
N TYR A 128 -18.43 1.19 6.03
CA TYR A 128 -19.57 0.50 5.44
C TYR A 128 -20.86 0.63 6.28
N PHE A 129 -20.74 0.58 7.62
CA PHE A 129 -21.88 0.78 8.52
C PHE A 129 -22.22 2.25 8.76
N ARG A 130 -21.23 3.15 8.70
CA ARG A 130 -21.44 4.58 8.93
C ARG A 130 -22.03 5.33 7.74
N LEU A 131 -21.89 4.79 6.52
CA LEU A 131 -22.40 5.38 5.28
C LEU A 131 -23.49 4.50 4.61
N PRO A 132 -24.61 4.19 5.28
CA PRO A 132 -25.62 3.27 4.76
C PRO A 132 -26.29 3.75 3.46
N ARG A 133 -26.28 5.05 3.15
CA ARG A 133 -26.92 5.61 1.95
C ARG A 133 -25.95 5.77 0.75
N ASN A 134 -24.66 5.58 0.96
CA ASN A 134 -23.66 5.70 -0.10
C ASN A 134 -23.36 4.36 -0.76
N GLU A 135 -24.23 3.95 -1.70
CA GLU A 135 -24.08 2.66 -2.39
C GLU A 135 -22.77 2.56 -3.20
N SER A 136 -22.23 3.67 -3.68
CA SER A 136 -20.95 3.70 -4.41
C SER A 136 -19.79 3.24 -3.51
N ILE A 137 -19.60 3.90 -2.37
CA ILE A 137 -18.55 3.52 -1.39
C ILE A 137 -18.79 2.12 -0.86
N ARG A 138 -20.04 1.75 -0.56
CA ARG A 138 -20.36 0.40 -0.06
C ARG A 138 -20.04 -0.68 -1.09
N ARG A 139 -20.27 -0.44 -2.38
CA ARG A 139 -19.88 -1.34 -3.46
C ARG A 139 -18.36 -1.49 -3.53
N THR A 140 -17.62 -0.38 -3.49
CA THR A 140 -16.15 -0.39 -3.45
C THR A 140 -15.63 -1.21 -2.27
N ILE A 141 -16.18 -1.01 -1.07
CA ILE A 141 -15.80 -1.76 0.13
C ILE A 141 -16.08 -3.26 -0.05
N ARG A 142 -17.27 -3.64 -0.56
CA ARG A 142 -17.60 -5.06 -0.80
C ARG A 142 -16.64 -5.73 -1.79
N SER A 143 -16.21 -5.03 -2.84
CA SER A 143 -15.23 -5.57 -3.80
C SER A 143 -13.81 -5.60 -3.26
N ALA A 144 -13.43 -4.63 -2.42
CA ALA A 144 -12.06 -4.46 -1.93
C ALA A 144 -11.75 -5.25 -0.66
N LEU A 145 -12.74 -5.50 0.20
CA LEU A 145 -12.55 -6.19 1.49
C LEU A 145 -11.91 -7.59 1.36
N PRO A 146 -12.32 -8.47 0.42
CA PRO A 146 -11.68 -9.77 0.27
C PRO A 146 -10.18 -9.66 -0.05
N ALA A 147 -9.80 -8.74 -0.93
CA ALA A 147 -8.40 -8.46 -1.25
C ALA A 147 -7.65 -7.90 -0.03
N GLY A 148 -8.28 -6.98 0.71
CA GLY A 148 -7.73 -6.42 1.95
C GLY A 148 -7.48 -7.46 3.05
N LEU A 149 -8.39 -8.43 3.21
CA LEU A 149 -8.22 -9.56 4.13
C LEU A 149 -7.03 -10.44 3.75
N LEU A 150 -6.77 -10.60 2.45
CA LEU A 150 -5.61 -11.31 1.92
C LEU A 150 -4.33 -10.45 1.87
N GLY A 151 -4.35 -9.25 2.46
CA GLY A 151 -3.18 -8.40 2.60
C GLY A 151 -2.90 -7.44 1.45
N VAL A 152 -3.82 -7.33 0.49
CA VAL A 152 -3.76 -6.36 -0.62
C VAL A 152 -4.56 -5.13 -0.21
N GLY A 153 -3.88 -4.15 0.38
CA GLY A 153 -4.50 -2.98 1.02
C GLY A 153 -4.83 -1.82 0.08
N GLU A 154 -4.19 -1.73 -1.08
CA GLU A 154 -4.28 -0.59 -2.00
C GLU A 154 -5.72 -0.23 -2.37
N PRO A 155 -6.62 -1.19 -2.69
CA PRO A 155 -8.01 -0.87 -2.96
C PRO A 155 -8.75 -0.21 -1.77
N LEU A 156 -8.38 -0.56 -0.53
CA LEU A 156 -8.97 0.04 0.68
C LEU A 156 -8.33 1.39 1.05
N ILE A 157 -7.03 1.56 0.81
CA ILE A 157 -6.35 2.86 0.96
C ILE A 157 -7.01 3.85 0.01
N TYR A 158 -6.89 3.62 -1.29
CA TYR A 158 -7.20 4.62 -2.31
C TYR A 158 -8.69 4.69 -2.63
N GLY A 159 -9.43 3.59 -2.50
CA GLY A 159 -10.86 3.53 -2.82
C GLY A 159 -11.79 3.87 -1.65
N VAL A 160 -11.30 3.89 -0.41
CA VAL A 160 -12.17 4.02 0.78
C VAL A 160 -11.63 5.02 1.80
N SER A 161 -10.48 4.72 2.40
CA SER A 161 -10.05 5.42 3.61
C SER A 161 -9.39 6.78 3.33
N LEU A 162 -8.53 6.86 2.30
CA LEU A 162 -7.80 8.07 1.95
C LEU A 162 -8.73 9.19 1.43
N PRO A 163 -9.72 8.93 0.54
CA PRO A 163 -10.65 9.97 0.09
C PRO A 163 -11.48 10.58 1.23
N LEU A 164 -11.75 9.82 2.28
CA LEU A 164 -12.49 10.27 3.45
C LEU A 164 -11.59 10.98 4.49
N GLY A 165 -10.26 10.89 4.36
CA GLY A 165 -9.27 11.54 5.22
C GLY A 165 -9.21 11.00 6.65
N ARG A 166 -10.24 11.25 7.46
CA ARG A 166 -10.29 10.82 8.87
C ARG A 166 -10.28 9.30 9.03
N PRO A 167 -11.03 8.50 8.23
CA PRO A 167 -10.95 7.05 8.30
C PRO A 167 -9.54 6.50 8.10
N PHE A 168 -8.72 7.12 7.24
CA PHE A 168 -7.32 6.74 7.06
C PHE A 168 -6.51 6.87 8.36
N ILE A 169 -6.64 8.01 9.07
CA ILE A 169 -5.94 8.21 10.35
C ILE A 169 -6.42 7.22 11.41
N THR A 170 -7.72 6.96 11.49
CA THR A 170 -8.26 5.97 12.44
C THR A 170 -7.87 4.53 12.08
N ALA A 171 -7.64 4.23 10.79
CA ALA A 171 -7.08 2.95 10.38
C ALA A 171 -5.65 2.76 10.89
N CYS A 172 -4.84 3.83 10.88
CA CYS A 172 -3.50 3.82 11.50
C CYS A 172 -3.58 3.48 13.00
N VAL A 173 -4.59 3.99 13.71
CA VAL A 173 -4.80 3.64 15.13
C VAL A 173 -5.07 2.14 15.30
N GLY A 174 -5.89 1.55 14.43
CA GLY A 174 -6.09 0.10 14.41
C GLY A 174 -4.79 -0.67 14.18
N GLY A 175 -3.98 -0.22 13.22
CA GLY A 175 -2.65 -0.77 12.97
C GLY A 175 -1.72 -0.67 14.16
N ALA A 176 -1.77 0.44 14.89
CA ALA A 176 -0.99 0.64 16.10
C ALA A 176 -1.38 -0.35 17.22
N PHE A 177 -2.66 -0.53 17.51
CA PHE A 177 -3.07 -1.49 18.54
C PHE A 177 -2.75 -2.94 18.16
N GLY A 178 -2.98 -3.33 16.90
CA GLY A 178 -2.59 -4.67 16.42
C GLY A 178 -1.08 -4.88 16.47
N GLY A 179 -0.30 -3.89 16.00
CA GLY A 179 1.16 -3.95 16.02
C GLY A 179 1.72 -3.99 17.44
N GLY A 180 1.14 -3.20 18.34
CA GLY A 180 1.50 -3.20 19.76
C GLY A 180 1.18 -4.51 20.45
N PHE A 181 0.09 -5.18 20.08
CA PHE A 181 -0.23 -6.52 20.57
C PHE A 181 0.86 -7.52 20.17
N VAL A 182 1.20 -7.62 18.88
CA VAL A 182 2.27 -8.53 18.41
C VAL A 182 3.61 -8.15 19.03
N GLY A 183 3.91 -6.86 19.12
CA GLY A 183 5.13 -6.35 19.76
C GLY A 183 5.22 -6.68 21.26
N LEU A 184 4.10 -6.70 21.98
CA LEU A 184 4.04 -7.11 23.39
C LEU A 184 4.42 -8.58 23.55
N PHE A 185 3.86 -9.47 22.74
CA PHE A 185 4.22 -10.90 22.79
C PHE A 185 5.70 -11.12 22.44
N ASN A 186 6.21 -10.43 21.41
CA ASN A 186 7.64 -10.46 21.09
C ASN A 186 8.51 -10.00 22.28
N GLN A 187 8.06 -8.98 23.04
CA GLN A 187 8.76 -8.48 24.23
C GLN A 187 8.70 -9.48 25.40
N LEU A 188 7.58 -10.18 25.57
CA LEU A 188 7.40 -11.20 26.61
C LEU A 188 8.16 -12.50 26.32
N GLY A 189 8.78 -12.61 25.13
CA GLY A 189 9.57 -13.75 24.72
C GLY A 189 8.87 -14.66 23.70
N ASP A 190 7.63 -14.38 23.33
CA ASP A 190 6.87 -15.12 22.32
C ASP A 190 7.08 -14.48 20.94
N LYS A 191 8.23 -14.75 20.33
CA LYS A 191 8.61 -14.15 19.04
C LYS A 191 7.76 -14.71 17.91
N VAL A 192 7.09 -13.80 17.19
CA VAL A 192 6.33 -14.06 15.97
C VAL A 192 7.02 -13.36 14.81
N GLY A 193 7.37 -14.13 13.78
CA GLY A 193 8.03 -13.68 12.57
C GLY A 193 7.42 -14.27 11.30
N SER A 194 7.98 -13.88 10.16
CA SER A 194 7.67 -14.46 8.85
C SER A 194 8.93 -15.02 8.20
N THR A 195 8.85 -16.23 7.64
CA THR A 195 9.96 -16.93 6.96
C THR A 195 10.22 -16.41 5.54
N ALA A 196 9.26 -15.70 4.96
CA ALA A 196 9.40 -15.07 3.65
C ALA A 196 8.78 -13.68 3.63
N ILE A 197 9.16 -12.89 2.62
CA ILE A 197 8.53 -11.61 2.32
C ILE A 197 7.27 -11.92 1.51
N GLY A 198 6.11 -11.57 2.05
CA GLY A 198 4.81 -11.89 1.45
C GLY A 198 3.74 -10.84 1.73
N PRO A 199 2.55 -11.01 1.14
CA PRO A 199 1.40 -10.17 1.43
C PRO A 199 0.99 -10.27 2.92
N SER A 200 0.40 -9.20 3.43
CA SER A 200 -0.07 -9.11 4.81
C SER A 200 -1.39 -9.88 5.04
N GLY A 201 -2.07 -9.65 6.17
CA GLY A 201 -3.37 -10.26 6.45
C GLY A 201 -3.32 -11.78 6.48
N TRP A 202 -4.36 -12.44 5.97
CA TRP A 202 -4.50 -13.89 6.07
C TRP A 202 -3.51 -14.65 5.18
N ALA A 203 -3.02 -14.01 4.13
CA ALA A 203 -2.03 -14.61 3.24
C ALA A 203 -0.66 -14.79 3.92
N LEU A 204 -0.43 -14.13 5.07
CA LEU A 204 0.80 -14.32 5.84
C LEU A 204 0.79 -15.59 6.69
N PHE A 205 -0.39 -16.16 7.04
CA PHE A 205 -0.48 -17.33 7.93
C PHE A 205 0.44 -18.51 7.55
N PRO A 206 0.57 -18.91 6.27
CA PRO A 206 1.47 -20.00 5.88
C PRO A 206 2.96 -19.71 6.05
N LEU A 207 3.32 -18.43 6.18
CA LEU A 207 4.70 -17.95 6.30
C LEU A 207 5.10 -17.64 7.75
N VAL A 208 4.12 -17.60 8.66
CA VAL A 208 4.34 -17.28 10.07
C VAL A 208 5.14 -18.38 10.75
N ASP A 209 6.21 -17.99 11.42
CA ASP A 209 7.06 -18.85 12.23
C ASP A 209 7.55 -18.11 13.49
N GLY A 210 8.08 -18.83 14.47
CA GLY A 210 8.45 -18.24 15.75
C GLY A 210 9.31 -19.16 16.60
N ASN A 211 9.55 -18.74 17.83
CA ASN A 211 10.34 -19.55 18.78
C ASN A 211 9.52 -20.60 19.55
N HIS A 212 8.19 -20.58 19.40
CA HIS A 212 7.28 -21.55 19.99
C HIS A 212 6.61 -22.40 18.90
N GLY A 213 5.82 -23.39 19.31
CA GLY A 213 5.08 -24.23 18.36
C GLY A 213 4.14 -23.41 17.46
N LEU A 214 3.99 -23.83 16.19
CA LEU A 214 3.20 -23.15 15.17
C LEU A 214 1.81 -22.70 15.64
N GLY A 215 1.12 -23.51 16.45
CA GLY A 215 -0.20 -23.17 16.97
C GLY A 215 -0.22 -21.89 17.80
N THR A 216 0.77 -21.69 18.67
CA THR A 216 0.90 -20.48 19.50
C THR A 216 1.23 -19.28 18.64
N THR A 217 2.18 -19.42 17.71
CA THR A 217 2.59 -18.34 16.80
C THR A 217 1.43 -17.85 15.93
N ILE A 218 0.66 -18.80 15.36
CA ILE A 218 -0.56 -18.51 14.59
C ILE A 218 -1.61 -17.82 15.47
N ALA A 219 -1.81 -18.28 16.70
CA ALA A 219 -2.77 -17.69 17.62
C ALA A 219 -2.42 -16.24 17.99
N ILE A 220 -1.14 -15.94 18.24
CA ILE A 220 -0.68 -14.57 18.51
C ILE A 220 -0.87 -13.69 17.28
N TYR A 221 -0.48 -14.17 16.09
CA TYR A 221 -0.68 -13.40 14.86
C TYR A 221 -2.17 -13.13 14.58
N ALA A 222 -3.02 -14.15 14.72
CA ALA A 222 -4.48 -14.02 14.61
C ALA A 222 -5.06 -13.06 15.66
N GLY A 223 -4.54 -13.10 16.89
CA GLY A 223 -4.88 -12.16 17.95
C GLY A 223 -4.54 -10.72 17.57
N GLY A 224 -3.36 -10.49 17.00
CA GLY A 224 -2.95 -9.19 16.47
C GLY A 224 -3.90 -8.69 15.37
N LEU A 225 -4.24 -9.55 14.41
CA LEU A 225 -5.20 -9.23 13.36
C LEU A 225 -6.56 -8.85 13.94
N LEU A 226 -7.07 -9.64 14.89
CA LEU A 226 -8.35 -9.37 15.55
C LEU A 226 -8.33 -8.03 16.30
N VAL A 227 -7.27 -7.76 17.07
CA VAL A 227 -7.09 -6.48 17.76
C VAL A 227 -7.06 -5.33 16.76
N GLY A 228 -6.33 -5.48 15.64
CA GLY A 228 -6.27 -4.47 14.59
C GLY A 228 -7.63 -4.22 13.92
N TYR A 229 -8.38 -5.28 13.60
CA TYR A 229 -9.73 -5.18 13.04
C TYR A 229 -10.67 -4.46 14.01
N VAL A 230 -10.69 -4.87 15.28
CA VAL A 230 -11.59 -4.31 16.31
C VAL A 230 -11.22 -2.86 16.63
N ALA A 231 -9.93 -2.57 16.84
CA ALA A 231 -9.46 -1.23 17.14
C ALA A 231 -9.66 -0.27 15.96
N GLY A 232 -9.35 -0.72 14.73
CA GLY A 232 -9.60 0.04 13.51
C GLY A 232 -11.08 0.32 13.32
N PHE A 233 -11.93 -0.69 13.51
CA PHE A 233 -13.38 -0.54 13.45
C PHE A 233 -13.88 0.47 14.48
N ALA A 234 -13.52 0.31 15.75
CA ALA A 234 -13.97 1.17 16.83
C ALA A 234 -13.49 2.62 16.62
N ALA A 235 -12.20 2.81 16.33
CA ALA A 235 -11.62 4.13 16.09
C ALA A 235 -12.33 4.84 14.92
N THR A 236 -12.55 4.16 13.80
CA THR A 236 -13.26 4.74 12.66
C THR A 236 -14.74 4.97 12.93
N TYR A 237 -15.41 4.03 13.62
CA TYR A 237 -16.83 4.15 13.92
C TYR A 237 -17.12 5.34 14.83
N PHE A 238 -16.30 5.58 15.86
CA PHE A 238 -16.52 6.67 16.81
C PHE A 238 -15.88 8.00 16.38
N PHE A 239 -14.68 7.98 15.80
CA PHE A 239 -13.89 9.20 15.54
C PHE A 239 -13.59 9.47 14.05
N GLY A 240 -13.89 8.51 13.18
CA GLY A 240 -13.60 8.57 11.74
C GLY A 240 -14.54 9.47 10.94
N PHE A 241 -15.60 10.01 11.54
CA PHE A 241 -16.59 10.84 10.86
C PHE A 241 -16.95 12.09 11.66
N SER A 242 -16.83 13.27 11.04
CA SER A 242 -17.46 14.51 11.52
C SER A 242 -18.92 14.59 11.05
N LYS A 243 -19.70 15.51 11.63
CA LYS A 243 -21.06 15.78 11.16
C LYS A 243 -21.07 16.19 9.68
N ASP A 244 -20.12 17.01 9.28
CA ASP A 244 -19.99 17.50 7.91
C ASP A 244 -19.70 16.36 6.94
N LEU A 245 -18.75 15.46 7.27
CA LEU A 245 -18.45 14.29 6.44
C LEU A 245 -19.66 13.36 6.27
N LEU A 246 -20.47 13.18 7.31
CA LEU A 246 -21.70 12.39 7.17
C LEU A 246 -22.72 13.09 6.29
N SER A 247 -22.84 14.42 6.38
CA SER A 247 -23.77 15.17 5.52
C SER A 247 -23.36 15.14 4.05
N GLU A 248 -22.05 15.14 3.77
CA GLU A 248 -21.51 15.09 2.42
C GLU A 248 -21.55 13.68 1.83
N PHE A 249 -21.09 12.69 2.59
CA PHE A 249 -20.87 11.34 2.06
C PHE A 249 -22.03 10.38 2.34
N ASN A 250 -22.94 10.61 3.29
CA ASN A 250 -24.06 9.69 3.58
C ASN A 250 -25.37 10.09 2.86
N VAL A 251 -25.25 10.42 1.58
CA VAL A 251 -26.39 10.77 0.71
C VAL A 251 -26.54 9.71 -0.36
N SER A 252 -27.79 9.43 -0.75
CA SER A 252 -28.07 8.56 -1.89
C SER A 252 -27.53 9.19 -3.17
N GLN A 253 -26.40 8.68 -3.65
CA GLN A 253 -25.85 9.08 -4.94
C GLN A 253 -26.75 8.49 -6.03
N LYS A 254 -27.34 9.33 -6.89
CA LYS A 254 -27.97 8.85 -8.13
C LYS A 254 -26.88 8.12 -8.94
N PRO A 255 -27.18 7.00 -9.60
CA PRO A 255 -26.22 6.38 -10.49
C PRO A 255 -25.80 7.43 -11.52
N THR A 256 -24.52 7.82 -11.53
CA THR A 256 -23.96 8.54 -12.67
C THR A 256 -24.16 7.62 -13.87
N PRO A 257 -24.80 8.09 -14.97
CA PRO A 257 -24.92 7.29 -16.17
C PRO A 257 -23.51 6.85 -16.55
N SER A 258 -23.28 5.54 -16.55
CA SER A 258 -22.06 4.97 -17.08
C SER A 258 -21.97 5.39 -18.55
N THR A 259 -21.07 6.32 -18.87
CA THR A 259 -20.69 6.68 -20.24
C THR A 259 -19.88 5.53 -20.86
N VAL A 260 -20.46 4.33 -20.90
CA VAL A 260 -19.93 3.15 -21.58
C VAL A 260 -21.11 2.41 -22.19
N ALA A 261 -21.53 2.86 -23.38
CA ALA A 261 -22.09 2.08 -24.48
C ALA A 261 -22.98 2.95 -25.39
N ALA A 262 -22.40 3.54 -26.45
CA ALA A 262 -23.10 3.82 -27.72
C ALA A 262 -22.13 4.33 -28.80
N THR A 263 -21.15 3.50 -29.17
CA THR A 263 -20.59 3.48 -30.53
C THR A 263 -20.56 2.00 -30.91
N GLY A 264 -21.66 1.43 -31.37
CA GLY A 264 -22.19 1.72 -32.69
C GLY A 264 -21.34 0.97 -33.72
N ASN A 265 -21.58 -0.33 -33.84
CA ASN A 265 -21.05 -1.16 -34.92
C ASN A 265 -21.36 -0.50 -36.27
N THR A 266 -20.32 -0.11 -37.01
CA THR A 266 -20.41 0.07 -38.46
C THR A 266 -19.19 -0.56 -39.11
N HIS A 267 -19.41 -1.67 -39.81
CA HIS A 267 -18.46 -2.33 -40.71
C HIS A 267 -17.90 -1.36 -41.77
N PRO A 268 -16.61 -1.45 -42.14
CA PRO A 268 -16.11 -0.89 -43.38
C PRO A 268 -15.98 -2.00 -44.44
N GLY A 269 -16.85 -1.98 -45.45
CA GLY A 269 -16.78 -2.80 -46.66
C GLY A 269 -17.26 -2.00 -47.87
N SER A 270 -16.32 -1.65 -48.73
CA SER A 270 -16.36 -0.75 -49.90
C SER A 270 -17.13 -1.32 -51.13
N PRO A 271 -17.17 -0.70 -52.33
CA PRO A 271 -18.13 0.32 -52.77
C PRO A 271 -18.89 -0.05 -54.08
N ALA A 272 -19.89 0.77 -54.40
CA ALA A 272 -20.45 1.14 -55.73
C ALA A 272 -20.53 0.10 -56.88
N LYS A 273 -21.76 -0.17 -57.33
CA LYS A 273 -22.05 -0.63 -58.70
C LYS A 273 -23.15 0.24 -59.32
N ALA A 274 -22.85 0.76 -60.52
CA ALA A 274 -23.66 1.66 -61.34
C ALA A 274 -24.91 0.97 -61.97
N PRO A 275 -25.86 1.71 -62.58
CA PRO A 275 -27.22 1.23 -62.83
C PRO A 275 -27.41 0.60 -64.21
N ALA A 276 -28.36 -0.33 -64.28
CA ALA A 276 -29.11 -0.76 -65.46
C ALA A 276 -30.52 -1.09 -64.92
N GLY A 277 -31.65 -0.58 -65.41
CA GLY A 277 -32.04 -0.35 -66.79
C GLY A 277 -33.19 -1.32 -67.08
N VAL A 278 -34.37 -0.76 -67.39
CA VAL A 278 -35.69 -1.38 -67.69
C VAL A 278 -36.66 -1.50 -66.50
#